data_AF-A0A381ZQV9-F1
#
_entry.id   AF-A0A381ZQV9-F1
#
_cell.length_a   1.000
_cell.length_b   1.000
_cell.length_c   1.000
_cell.angle_alpha   90.00
_cell.angle_beta   90.00
_cell.angle_gamma   90.00
#
_symmetry.space_group_name_H-M   'P 1'
#
loop_
_entity.id
_entity.type
_entity.pdbx_description
1 polymer ?
#
loop_
_entity_poly.entity_id
_entity_poly.type
_entity_poly.pdbx_seq_one_letter_code
_entity_poly.pdbx_strand_id
1 'polypeptide(L)'
;MARISKKKKPVVSSAKASKYDAHHKVINSTYGDFADLRHQLSESKEDVSERAKLLVIFASCDDSQRSWLLLEDYFNKLNLARKDFSQDDWWGSMAKIQGDARLEELALVFMKSGHSVPNELMPYANFTRFAQVEQAEKDYQLFKGLEEWMFPPSPSHLDAPRAALRVTGRLVEDKELPGLHKLGIEIHVIRPRTGDRVKTLDDMADLTMRAAHEQELFPAGDWSFIRWSSGVRHDYDTEAELIPLDGAELLKWLVQWGKSDRIDLEGEKDPIEFLGRIIEMEPHLEKAKSNLYFTHEVILPGRKTCSMSEVRFFAGEPALALIGSEVFLLRNSPSQEVLGNWAKMQKAPVSKLTHRLLTKLRKINTTNGVNWEQLCKTHKATPRFVFEMANDTVRLKLLAKSESDNSLWQWNGHEWVRQKSGKQKANKPEVLDDDRLELAVGWLQRLDWFTPEPGLWVGDANPLFLESLHAAWPDKPEAEYLGDEGFKRLFLQPKRLKPKLIVRGSGIDWLSVSAEWEEEGMKLTDRDLQQLAAASGNFVNLPDAGWVQLDQKAVQDAQEAMADLGLDGLSAVEQKIGIEQAAHLDQDGLAKFVPSEELEQLRGRLDEFEGVESTDLPDGICAEMRPYQLDG
;
A
#
# COMPACT_ATOMS: atom_id res chain seq x y z
N MET A 1 -4.31 -19.08 0.18
CA MET A 1 -2.93 -18.69 0.50
C MET A 1 -2.92 -17.22 0.91
N ALA A 2 -2.81 -16.96 2.21
CA ALA A 2 -2.89 -15.61 2.78
C ALA A 2 -1.49 -15.05 3.05
N ARG A 3 -1.22 -13.83 2.56
CA ARG A 3 0.00 -13.06 2.87
C ARG A 3 -0.04 -12.64 4.35
N ILE A 4 0.94 -13.14 5.11
CA ILE A 4 1.10 -12.87 6.54
C ILE A 4 1.71 -11.48 6.74
N SER A 5 0.97 -10.65 7.48
CA SER A 5 1.37 -9.36 8.02
C SER A 5 2.57 -9.49 8.98
N LYS A 6 3.58 -8.64 8.79
CA LYS A 6 4.74 -8.48 9.68
C LYS A 6 4.27 -8.07 11.09
N LYS A 7 4.49 -8.93 12.08
CA LYS A 7 4.31 -8.63 13.51
C LYS A 7 5.30 -7.54 13.95
N LYS A 8 4.77 -6.46 14.55
CA LYS A 8 5.52 -5.50 15.38
C LYS A 8 6.17 -6.26 16.55
N LYS A 9 7.46 -6.01 16.76
CA LYS A 9 8.22 -6.48 17.93
C LYS A 9 7.73 -5.77 19.21
N PRO A 10 7.83 -6.41 20.38
CA PRO A 10 7.43 -5.81 21.65
C PRO A 10 8.44 -4.72 22.05
N VAL A 11 7.95 -3.60 22.58
CA VAL A 11 8.77 -2.58 23.25
C VAL A 11 9.22 -3.18 24.57
N VAL A 12 10.43 -3.72 24.58
CA VAL A 12 11.14 -4.11 25.79
C VAL A 12 11.77 -2.85 26.35
N SER A 13 11.24 -2.40 27.50
CA SER A 13 11.92 -1.49 28.43
C SER A 13 13.37 -1.96 28.59
N SER A 14 14.34 -1.11 28.22
CA SER A 14 15.73 -1.49 28.31
C SER A 14 16.56 -0.37 28.94
N ALA A 15 17.08 -0.67 30.13
CA ALA A 15 18.25 -0.05 30.73
C ALA A 15 19.50 -0.05 29.80
N LYS A 16 19.40 -0.61 28.58
CA LYS A 16 20.43 -0.58 27.54
C LYS A 16 20.41 0.70 26.70
N ALA A 17 19.27 1.40 26.58
CA ALA A 17 19.22 2.70 25.93
C ALA A 17 19.97 3.77 26.74
N SER A 18 19.86 3.73 28.08
CA SER A 18 20.65 4.57 29.00
C SER A 18 22.17 4.37 28.87
N LYS A 19 22.63 3.14 28.58
CA LYS A 19 24.06 2.87 28.33
C LYS A 19 24.54 3.43 26.99
N TYR A 20 23.69 3.47 25.97
CA TYR A 20 24.04 4.03 24.65
C TYR A 20 24.09 5.57 24.68
N ASP A 21 23.17 6.21 25.41
CA ASP A 21 23.21 7.66 25.66
C ASP A 21 24.42 8.07 26.50
N ALA A 22 24.77 7.28 27.52
CA ALA A 22 26.00 7.49 28.28
C ALA A 22 27.24 7.43 27.37
N HIS A 23 27.27 6.52 26.40
CA HIS A 23 28.39 6.36 25.47
C HIS A 23 28.49 7.51 24.44
N HIS A 24 27.37 8.10 24.01
CA HIS A 24 27.38 9.30 23.18
C HIS A 24 27.71 10.57 23.97
N LYS A 25 27.32 10.65 25.25
CA LYS A 25 27.74 11.72 26.17
C LYS A 25 29.25 11.68 26.41
N VAL A 26 29.86 10.49 26.48
CA VAL A 26 31.32 10.29 26.53
C VAL A 26 31.99 10.70 25.21
N ILE A 27 31.40 10.45 24.04
CA ILE A 27 31.98 10.89 22.75
C ILE A 27 31.86 12.41 22.54
N ASN A 28 30.78 13.05 23.00
CA ASN A 28 30.71 14.52 23.01
C ASN A 28 31.64 15.14 24.07
N SER A 29 31.91 14.45 25.20
CA SER A 29 32.98 14.87 26.12
C SER A 29 34.33 14.83 25.42
N THR A 30 34.60 13.82 24.57
CA THR A 30 35.92 13.71 23.93
C THR A 30 36.29 14.88 23.02
N TYR A 31 35.34 15.63 22.43
CA TYR A 31 35.66 16.84 21.67
C TYR A 31 35.93 18.07 22.57
N GLY A 32 35.30 18.15 23.75
CA GLY A 32 35.65 19.12 24.80
C GLY A 32 36.98 18.78 25.49
N ASP A 33 37.23 17.50 25.75
CA ASP A 33 38.44 16.98 26.39
C ASP A 33 39.71 17.32 25.58
N PHE A 34 39.62 17.49 24.25
CA PHE A 34 40.75 17.95 23.42
C PHE A 34 41.02 19.47 23.51
N ALA A 35 40.00 20.28 23.79
CA ALA A 35 40.16 21.70 24.10
C ALA A 35 40.69 21.90 25.53
N ASP A 36 40.21 21.08 26.47
CA ASP A 36 40.67 21.04 27.85
C ASP A 36 42.10 20.51 27.97
N LEU A 37 42.48 19.47 27.22
CA LEU A 37 43.87 19.01 27.09
C LEU A 37 44.78 20.10 26.55
N ARG A 38 44.31 20.95 25.62
CA ARG A 38 45.07 22.11 25.12
C ARG A 38 45.23 23.21 26.17
N HIS A 39 44.19 23.47 26.97
CA HIS A 39 44.26 24.41 28.10
C HIS A 39 45.18 23.88 29.22
N GLN A 40 45.05 22.60 29.57
CA GLN A 40 45.89 21.91 30.56
C GLN A 40 47.37 21.85 30.15
N LEU A 41 47.67 21.75 28.85
CA LEU A 41 49.03 21.84 28.30
C LEU A 41 49.58 23.28 28.25
N SER A 42 48.71 24.29 28.36
CA SER A 42 49.09 25.71 28.31
C SER A 42 49.31 26.35 29.68
N GLU A 43 48.79 25.76 30.75
CA GLU A 43 48.91 26.31 32.11
C GLU A 43 50.24 25.91 32.77
N SER A 44 50.97 26.89 33.30
CA SER A 44 52.20 26.61 34.04
C SER A 44 51.86 26.00 35.41
N LYS A 45 52.73 25.14 35.96
CA LYS A 45 52.57 24.60 37.32
C LYS A 45 52.52 25.68 38.40
N GLU A 46 53.11 26.84 38.11
CA GLU A 46 53.12 28.00 38.98
C GLU A 46 51.73 28.66 39.03
N ASP A 47 51.06 28.83 37.89
CA ASP A 47 49.71 29.40 37.81
C ASP A 47 48.68 28.53 38.54
N VAL A 48 48.73 27.21 38.34
CA VAL A 48 47.86 26.25 39.05
C VAL A 48 48.09 26.31 40.56
N SER A 49 49.34 26.43 41.00
CA SER A 49 49.71 26.55 42.42
C SER A 49 49.22 27.85 43.04
N GLU A 50 49.30 28.97 42.32
CA GLU A 50 48.76 30.24 42.78
C GLU A 50 47.24 30.23 42.92
N ARG A 51 46.53 29.69 41.93
CA ARG A 51 45.07 29.55 41.98
C ARG A 51 44.62 28.59 43.09
N ALA A 52 45.34 27.49 43.29
CA ALA A 52 45.09 26.58 44.41
C ALA A 52 45.22 27.28 45.78
N LYS A 53 46.21 28.16 45.95
CA LYS A 53 46.34 28.97 47.18
C LYS A 53 45.15 29.90 47.40
N LEU A 54 44.64 30.53 46.33
CA LEU A 54 43.44 31.37 46.40
C LEU A 54 42.21 30.54 46.82
N LEU A 55 42.04 29.34 46.27
CA LEU A 55 40.95 28.43 46.65
C LEU A 55 41.04 27.98 48.10
N VAL A 56 42.24 27.72 48.63
CA VAL A 56 42.43 27.36 50.04
C VAL A 56 41.97 28.51 50.96
N ILE A 57 42.37 29.75 50.64
CA ILE A 57 41.96 30.93 51.42
C ILE A 57 40.45 31.16 51.25
N PHE A 58 39.91 30.99 50.05
CA PHE A 58 38.48 31.10 49.77
C PHE A 58 37.66 30.06 50.55
N ALA A 59 38.10 28.81 50.61
CA ALA A 59 37.42 27.72 51.31
C ALA A 59 37.29 28.00 52.82
N SER A 60 38.34 28.54 53.45
CA SER A 60 38.38 28.79 54.89
C SER A 60 37.95 30.21 55.30
N CYS A 61 37.46 31.05 54.38
CA CYS A 61 37.13 32.44 54.68
C CYS A 61 35.73 32.57 55.32
N ASP A 62 35.66 33.11 56.54
CA ASP A 62 34.38 33.31 57.24
C ASP A 62 33.58 34.52 56.72
N ASP A 63 34.27 35.52 56.18
CA ASP A 63 33.67 36.77 55.73
C ASP A 63 33.10 36.63 54.30
N SER A 64 31.80 36.86 54.15
CA SER A 64 31.09 36.74 52.87
C SER A 64 31.56 37.75 51.81
N GLN A 65 31.97 38.96 52.20
CA GLN A 65 32.45 39.97 51.24
C GLN A 65 33.89 39.68 50.84
N ARG A 66 34.72 39.23 51.78
CA ARG A 66 36.10 38.86 51.48
C ARG A 66 36.19 37.59 50.63
N SER A 67 35.39 36.57 50.93
CA SER A 67 35.27 35.37 50.09
C SER A 67 34.72 35.70 48.70
N TRP A 68 33.84 36.70 48.58
CA TRP A 68 33.37 37.21 47.29
C TRP A 68 34.54 37.73 46.44
N LEU A 69 35.38 38.60 46.99
CA LEU A 69 36.53 39.17 46.28
C LEU A 69 37.57 38.08 45.92
N LEU A 70 37.85 37.15 46.83
CA LEU A 70 38.77 36.04 46.58
C LEU A 70 38.31 35.13 45.42
N LEU A 71 36.99 34.93 45.29
CA LEU A 71 36.43 34.18 44.18
C LEU A 71 36.47 34.96 42.86
N GLU A 72 36.29 36.29 42.90
CA GLU A 72 36.49 37.13 41.71
C GLU A 72 37.95 37.12 41.25
N ASP A 73 38.91 37.22 42.17
CA ASP A 73 40.33 37.11 41.86
C ASP A 73 40.66 35.74 41.25
N TYR A 74 40.05 34.67 41.77
CA TYR A 74 40.17 33.33 41.20
C TYR A 74 39.62 33.24 39.77
N PHE A 75 38.41 33.77 39.52
CA PHE A 75 37.82 33.80 38.18
C PHE A 75 38.61 34.68 37.21
N ASN A 76 39.10 35.83 37.65
CA ASN A 76 39.95 36.72 36.83
C ASN A 76 41.22 35.99 36.37
N LYS A 77 41.83 35.16 37.22
CA LYS A 77 42.97 34.31 36.85
C LYS A 77 42.64 33.20 35.86
N LEU A 78 41.36 32.88 35.68
CA LEU A 78 40.85 31.96 34.67
C LEU A 78 40.25 32.69 33.46
N ASN A 79 40.34 34.03 33.39
CA ASN A 79 39.65 34.88 32.41
C ASN A 79 38.12 34.67 32.37
N LEU A 80 37.53 34.31 33.51
CA LEU A 80 36.09 34.16 33.70
C LEU A 80 35.55 35.29 34.56
N ALA A 81 34.25 35.53 34.45
CA ALA A 81 33.48 36.40 35.32
C ALA A 81 32.22 35.68 35.81
N ARG A 82 31.64 36.16 36.91
CA ARG A 82 30.41 35.55 37.49
C ARG A 82 29.23 35.49 36.51
N LYS A 83 29.15 36.45 35.58
CA LYS A 83 28.14 36.50 34.51
C LYS A 83 28.23 35.34 33.51
N ASP A 84 29.37 34.64 33.50
CA ASP A 84 29.62 33.50 32.62
C ASP A 84 29.05 32.18 33.21
N PHE A 85 28.49 32.25 34.43
CA PHE A 85 27.75 31.18 35.08
C PHE A 85 26.25 31.54 35.15
N SER A 86 25.37 30.53 35.23
CA SER A 86 23.90 30.68 35.16
C SER A 86 23.34 31.80 36.07
N GLN A 87 22.22 32.42 35.67
CA GLN A 87 21.55 33.50 36.44
C GLN A 87 20.90 33.06 37.76
N ASP A 88 20.92 31.76 38.09
CA ASP A 88 20.48 31.28 39.39
C ASP A 88 21.42 31.80 40.49
N ASP A 89 20.87 32.24 41.64
CA ASP A 89 21.64 32.74 42.78
C ASP A 89 22.36 31.60 43.53
N TRP A 90 23.40 31.04 42.89
CA TRP A 90 24.26 30.00 43.44
C TRP A 90 25.13 30.51 44.59
N TRP A 91 25.41 31.81 44.62
CA TRP A 91 26.24 32.43 45.66
C TRP A 91 25.57 32.37 47.03
N GLY A 92 24.26 32.63 47.13
CA GLY A 92 23.54 32.65 48.41
C GLY A 92 23.64 31.34 49.19
N SER A 93 23.74 30.21 48.50
CA SER A 93 23.94 28.89 49.12
C SER A 93 25.42 28.61 49.43
N MET A 94 26.33 28.96 48.51
CA MET A 94 27.78 28.74 48.65
C MET A 94 28.42 29.56 49.78
N ALA A 95 27.97 30.81 49.97
CA ALA A 95 28.50 31.70 51.01
C ALA A 95 28.30 31.16 52.44
N LYS A 96 27.33 30.26 52.64
CA LYS A 96 26.98 29.69 53.95
C LYS A 96 27.80 28.44 54.31
N ILE A 97 28.51 27.87 53.35
CA ILE A 97 29.28 26.61 53.49
C ILE A 97 30.76 26.96 53.62
N GLN A 98 31.60 26.13 54.24
CA GLN A 98 33.06 26.37 54.37
C GLN A 98 33.85 25.09 54.09
N GLY A 99 35.17 25.23 53.91
CA GLY A 99 36.10 24.13 53.66
C GLY A 99 35.86 23.44 52.32
N ASP A 100 36.20 22.15 52.26
CA ASP A 100 36.12 21.34 51.04
C ASP A 100 34.71 21.32 50.42
N ALA A 101 33.66 21.40 51.25
CA ALA A 101 32.28 21.47 50.79
C ALA A 101 31.97 22.76 50.00
N ARG A 102 32.66 23.88 50.29
CA ARG A 102 32.56 25.13 49.52
C ARG A 102 33.22 24.97 48.15
N LEU A 103 34.32 24.22 48.06
CA LEU A 103 35.01 23.92 46.80
C LEU A 103 34.22 22.92 45.95
N GLU A 104 33.55 21.94 46.56
CA GLU A 104 32.63 21.02 45.87
C GLU A 104 31.44 21.77 45.25
N GLU A 105 30.83 22.72 45.97
CA GLU A 105 29.78 23.60 45.42
C GLU A 105 30.29 24.46 44.28
N LEU A 106 31.53 24.98 44.36
CA LEU A 106 32.13 25.73 43.26
C LEU A 106 32.33 24.83 42.03
N ALA A 107 32.79 23.58 42.22
CA ALA A 107 32.92 22.61 41.13
C ALA A 107 31.57 22.29 40.47
N LEU A 108 30.50 22.20 41.27
CA LEU A 108 29.13 22.02 40.77
C LEU A 108 28.66 23.19 39.90
N VAL A 109 29.02 24.43 40.23
CA VAL A 109 28.68 25.62 39.41
C VAL A 109 29.35 25.57 38.03
N PHE A 110 30.61 25.13 37.95
CA PHE A 110 31.29 24.89 36.66
C PHE A 110 30.57 23.81 35.84
N MET A 111 30.30 22.65 36.45
CA MET A 111 29.61 21.53 35.77
C MET A 111 28.19 21.89 35.29
N LYS A 112 27.42 22.63 36.10
CA LYS A 112 26.07 23.11 35.72
C LYS A 112 26.08 24.09 34.56
N SER A 113 27.09 24.95 34.50
CA SER A 113 27.21 25.98 33.47
C SER A 113 27.84 25.45 32.17
N GLY A 114 28.14 24.16 32.10
CA GLY A 114 28.77 23.52 30.94
C GLY A 114 30.24 23.86 30.75
N HIS A 115 30.90 24.43 31.77
CA HIS A 115 32.34 24.74 31.77
C HIS A 115 33.15 23.55 32.26
N SER A 116 34.38 23.40 31.77
CA SER A 116 35.32 22.41 32.29
C SER A 116 35.80 22.79 33.69
N VAL A 117 35.99 21.78 34.54
CA VAL A 117 36.41 22.00 35.94
C VAL A 117 37.93 22.20 35.98
N PRO A 118 38.44 23.31 36.54
CA PRO A 118 39.88 23.55 36.65
C PRO A 118 40.63 22.47 37.44
N ASN A 119 41.90 22.23 37.09
CA ASN A 119 42.72 21.15 37.67
C ASN A 119 42.82 21.20 39.20
N GLU A 120 42.95 22.38 39.78
CA GLU A 120 43.02 22.57 41.23
C GLU A 120 41.69 22.31 41.96
N LEU A 121 40.57 22.33 41.22
CA LEU A 121 39.21 22.11 41.72
C LEU A 121 38.71 20.69 41.45
N MET A 122 39.30 19.98 40.48
CA MET A 122 38.98 18.59 40.13
C MET A 122 38.94 17.59 41.30
N PRO A 123 39.81 17.67 42.32
CA PRO A 123 39.72 16.78 43.49
C PRO A 123 38.40 16.90 44.27
N TYR A 124 37.70 18.03 44.14
CA TYR A 124 36.42 18.32 44.80
C TYR A 124 35.23 18.13 43.84
N ALA A 125 35.45 17.74 42.58
CA ALA A 125 34.40 17.54 41.59
C ALA A 125 33.62 16.24 41.84
N ASN A 126 32.39 16.36 42.34
CA ASN A 126 31.52 15.22 42.62
C ASN A 126 30.50 14.99 41.48
N PHE A 127 30.88 14.19 40.48
CA PHE A 127 30.02 13.86 39.33
C PHE A 127 28.73 13.12 39.72
N THR A 128 28.75 12.33 40.80
CA THR A 128 27.55 11.64 41.30
C THR A 128 26.53 12.63 41.84
N ARG A 129 26.98 13.63 42.62
CA ARG A 129 26.13 14.70 43.14
C ARG A 129 25.61 15.60 42.01
N PHE A 130 26.45 15.90 41.01
CA PHE A 130 26.02 16.63 39.82
C PHE A 130 24.86 15.93 39.09
N ALA A 131 24.99 14.61 38.85
CA ALA A 131 23.92 13.82 38.24
C ALA A 131 22.63 13.80 39.07
N GLN A 132 22.73 13.76 40.41
CA GLN A 132 21.57 13.84 41.31
C GLN A 132 20.87 15.20 41.22
N VAL A 133 21.62 16.30 41.14
CA VAL A 133 21.06 17.65 41.03
C VAL A 133 20.41 17.88 39.67
N GLU A 134 21.03 17.42 38.57
CA GLU A 134 20.45 17.46 37.22
C GLU A 134 19.13 16.67 37.17
N GLN A 135 19.10 15.50 37.83
CA GLN A 135 17.89 14.70 37.95
C GLN A 135 16.81 15.40 38.78
N ALA A 136 17.16 15.99 39.93
CA ALA A 136 16.22 16.71 40.78
C ALA A 136 15.60 17.93 40.09
N GLU A 137 16.35 18.63 39.25
CA GLU A 137 15.83 19.75 38.46
C GLU A 137 14.87 19.28 37.37
N LYS A 138 15.19 18.19 36.67
CA LYS A 138 14.27 17.56 35.71
C LYS A 138 13.00 17.08 36.38
N ASP A 139 13.13 16.44 37.53
CA ASP A 139 12.00 15.99 38.35
C ASP A 139 11.16 17.20 38.78
N TYR A 140 11.78 18.28 39.24
CA TYR A 140 11.07 19.51 39.60
C TYR A 140 10.30 20.10 38.42
N GLN A 141 10.91 20.21 37.23
CA GLN A 141 10.23 20.71 36.03
C GLN A 141 9.06 19.81 35.63
N LEU A 142 9.24 18.48 35.70
CA LEU A 142 8.18 17.52 35.44
C LEU A 142 7.02 17.66 36.44
N PHE A 143 7.33 17.71 37.74
CA PHE A 143 6.33 17.81 38.79
C PHE A 143 5.62 19.16 38.79
N LYS A 144 6.33 20.25 38.47
CA LYS A 144 5.72 21.57 38.27
C LYS A 144 4.77 21.56 37.07
N GLY A 145 5.18 20.98 35.94
CA GLY A 145 4.30 20.83 34.78
C GLY A 145 3.08 19.96 35.07
N LEU A 146 3.26 18.90 35.87
CA LEU A 146 2.17 18.03 36.34
C LEU A 146 1.23 18.76 37.30
N GLU A 147 1.76 19.54 38.23
CA GLU A 147 0.99 20.39 39.14
C GLU A 147 0.16 21.41 38.35
N GLU A 148 0.76 22.12 37.41
CA GLU A 148 0.06 23.09 36.55
C GLU A 148 -1.01 22.43 35.66
N TRP A 149 -0.80 21.18 35.22
CA TRP A 149 -1.79 20.44 34.43
C TRP A 149 -2.96 19.92 35.27
N MET A 150 -2.68 19.34 36.44
CA MET A 150 -3.71 18.75 37.31
C MET A 150 -4.44 19.80 38.16
N PHE A 151 -3.72 20.84 38.58
CA PHE A 151 -4.16 21.90 39.48
C PHE A 151 -3.74 23.26 38.91
N PRO A 152 -4.29 23.67 37.75
CA PRO A 152 -3.95 24.95 37.16
C PRO A 152 -4.18 26.08 38.20
N PRO A 153 -3.23 27.02 38.34
CA PRO A 153 -3.28 28.02 39.38
C PRO A 153 -4.57 28.82 39.26
N SER A 154 -5.38 28.79 40.33
CA SER A 154 -6.62 29.55 40.38
C SER A 154 -6.27 31.04 40.41
N PRO A 155 -6.76 31.86 39.46
CA PRO A 155 -6.56 33.29 39.52
C PRO A 155 -7.08 33.82 40.86
N SER A 156 -6.22 34.54 41.59
CA SER A 156 -6.54 35.14 42.87
C SER A 156 -7.42 36.37 42.66
N HIS A 157 -8.71 36.16 42.42
CA HIS A 157 -9.66 37.25 42.22
C HIS A 157 -10.09 37.84 43.57
N LEU A 158 -9.89 39.15 43.74
CA LEU A 158 -10.51 39.94 44.82
C LEU A 158 -11.87 40.53 44.40
N ASP A 159 -12.14 40.65 43.09
CA ASP A 159 -13.35 41.26 42.50
C ASP A 159 -14.10 40.28 41.58
N ALA A 160 -15.42 40.48 41.40
CA ALA A 160 -16.24 39.72 40.46
C ALA A 160 -15.87 40.02 38.98
N PRO A 161 -15.94 39.02 38.07
CA PRO A 161 -15.54 39.18 36.67
C PRO A 161 -16.36 40.27 35.97
N ARG A 162 -15.67 41.11 35.19
CA ARG A 162 -16.25 42.28 34.51
C ARG A 162 -16.31 42.13 32.99
N ALA A 163 -15.77 41.06 32.44
CA ALA A 163 -15.83 40.73 31.02
C ALA A 163 -16.24 39.27 30.85
N ALA A 164 -16.85 38.95 29.72
CA ALA A 164 -17.24 37.59 29.37
C ALA A 164 -16.90 37.29 27.92
N LEU A 165 -16.75 36.01 27.60
CA LEU A 165 -16.51 35.52 26.25
C LEU A 165 -17.65 34.61 25.82
N ARG A 166 -18.20 34.85 24.63
CA ARG A 166 -19.16 33.98 23.96
C ARG A 166 -18.55 33.49 22.65
N VAL A 167 -18.71 32.21 22.32
CA VAL A 167 -18.18 31.63 21.09
C VAL A 167 -19.34 31.03 20.32
N THR A 168 -19.53 31.47 19.08
CA THR A 168 -20.66 31.07 18.24
C THR A 168 -20.16 30.32 17.02
N GLY A 169 -20.70 29.12 16.80
CA GLY A 169 -20.48 28.31 15.61
C GLY A 169 -21.57 28.54 14.57
N ARG A 170 -21.19 28.81 13.32
CA ARG A 170 -22.08 28.92 12.17
C ARG A 170 -21.73 27.83 11.15
N LEU A 171 -22.75 27.16 10.62
CA LEU A 171 -22.55 26.23 9.51
C LEU A 171 -22.45 27.00 8.20
N VAL A 172 -21.33 26.84 7.51
CA VAL A 172 -21.06 27.48 6.21
C VAL A 172 -20.97 26.38 5.17
N GLU A 173 -21.74 26.45 4.09
CA GLU A 173 -21.61 25.49 2.99
C GLU A 173 -20.24 25.64 2.30
N ASP A 174 -19.61 24.50 2.03
CA ASP A 174 -18.33 24.47 1.33
C ASP A 174 -18.52 24.82 -0.15
N LYS A 175 -17.68 25.74 -0.66
CA LYS A 175 -17.77 26.21 -2.05
C LYS A 175 -17.17 25.23 -3.06
N GLU A 176 -16.18 24.45 -2.65
CA GLU A 176 -15.47 23.48 -3.49
C GLU A 176 -16.15 22.12 -3.47
N LEU A 177 -16.76 21.76 -2.33
CA LEU A 177 -17.45 20.49 -2.10
C LEU A 177 -18.93 20.71 -1.75
N PRO A 178 -19.80 20.97 -2.74
CA PRO A 178 -21.22 21.21 -2.51
C PRO A 178 -21.91 20.09 -1.72
N GLY A 179 -22.74 20.46 -0.75
CA GLY A 179 -23.40 19.52 0.15
C GLY A 179 -22.62 19.16 1.42
N LEU A 180 -21.37 19.62 1.55
CA LEU A 180 -20.62 19.59 2.80
C LEU A 180 -20.56 20.98 3.45
N HIS A 181 -20.26 21.01 4.74
CA HIS A 181 -20.19 22.23 5.54
C HIS A 181 -18.82 22.40 6.22
N LYS A 182 -18.47 23.64 6.53
CA LYS A 182 -17.45 23.99 7.52
C LYS A 182 -18.13 24.58 8.74
N LEU A 183 -17.51 24.43 9.91
CA LEU A 183 -17.94 25.13 11.11
C LEU A 183 -17.16 26.45 11.21
N GLY A 184 -17.80 27.56 10.88
CA GLY A 184 -17.23 28.88 11.10
C GLY A 184 -17.37 29.29 12.56
N ILE A 185 -16.27 29.63 13.24
CA ILE A 185 -16.28 30.10 14.62
C ILE A 185 -16.14 31.63 14.68
N GLU A 186 -17.05 32.30 15.37
CA GLU A 186 -16.96 33.71 15.74
C GLU A 186 -16.72 33.82 17.25
N ILE A 187 -15.80 34.70 17.65
CA ILE A 187 -15.44 34.93 19.05
C ILE A 187 -15.93 36.30 19.48
N HIS A 188 -16.76 36.34 20.52
CA HIS A 188 -17.39 37.55 21.04
C HIS A 188 -16.83 37.91 22.42
N VAL A 189 -16.23 39.09 22.55
CA VAL A 189 -15.81 39.64 23.84
C VAL A 189 -16.82 40.68 24.31
N ILE A 190 -17.45 40.42 25.45
CA ILE A 190 -18.48 41.26 26.04
C ILE A 190 -17.87 42.03 27.21
N ARG A 191 -17.89 43.37 27.14
CA ARG A 191 -17.49 44.25 28.26
C ARG A 191 -18.56 45.31 28.54
N PRO A 192 -18.74 45.75 29.80
CA PRO A 192 -19.75 46.74 30.20
C PRO A 192 -19.71 48.05 29.42
N ARG A 193 -18.52 48.49 28.99
CA ARG A 193 -18.35 49.76 28.27
C ARG A 193 -18.42 49.64 26.76
N THR A 194 -17.87 48.56 26.20
CA THR A 194 -17.74 48.40 24.74
C THR A 194 -18.84 47.55 24.13
N GLY A 195 -19.66 46.89 24.96
CA GLY A 195 -20.68 45.96 24.52
C GLY A 195 -20.09 44.65 24.00
N ASP A 196 -20.89 43.94 23.22
CA ASP A 196 -20.52 42.74 22.49
C ASP A 196 -19.74 43.12 21.22
N ARG A 197 -18.53 42.59 21.06
CA ARG A 197 -17.69 42.78 19.87
C ARG A 197 -17.11 41.47 19.38
N VAL A 198 -17.18 41.26 18.08
CA VAL A 198 -16.46 40.19 17.39
C VAL A 198 -14.96 40.47 17.47
N LYS A 199 -14.19 39.43 17.71
CA LYS A 199 -12.74 39.47 17.93
C LYS A 199 -12.04 38.38 17.14
N THR A 200 -10.87 38.72 16.63
CA THR A 200 -10.03 37.79 15.86
C THR A 200 -9.07 37.01 16.77
N LEU A 201 -8.28 36.10 16.20
CA LEU A 201 -7.26 35.37 16.96
C LEU A 201 -6.09 36.26 17.38
N ASP A 202 -5.76 37.30 16.61
CA ASP A 202 -4.77 38.30 17.01
C ASP A 202 -5.25 39.15 18.18
N ASP A 203 -6.54 39.50 18.21
CA ASP A 203 -7.13 40.13 19.39
C ASP A 203 -7.00 39.24 20.65
N MET A 204 -7.12 37.91 20.51
CA MET A 204 -6.90 36.97 21.63
C MET A 204 -5.44 36.98 22.08
N ALA A 205 -4.49 37.05 21.14
CA ALA A 205 -3.06 37.15 21.44
C ALA A 205 -2.75 38.44 22.19
N ASP A 206 -3.30 39.56 21.74
CA ASP A 206 -3.17 40.86 22.39
C ASP A 206 -3.68 40.84 23.83
N LEU A 207 -4.81 40.16 24.10
CA LEU A 207 -5.32 39.99 25.46
C LEU A 207 -4.31 39.24 26.35
N THR A 208 -3.66 38.21 25.81
CA THR A 208 -2.65 37.43 26.56
C THR A 208 -1.32 38.16 26.76
N MET A 209 -0.97 39.12 25.89
CA MET A 209 0.27 39.91 25.99
C MET A 209 0.13 41.13 26.91
N ARG A 210 -1.09 41.62 27.16
CA ARG A 210 -1.34 42.71 28.12
C ARG A 210 -1.09 42.26 29.56
N ALA A 211 -0.88 43.24 30.44
CA ALA A 211 -0.54 43.00 31.85
C ALA A 211 -1.55 42.07 32.56
N ALA A 212 -1.10 41.37 33.60
CA ALA A 212 -1.86 40.37 34.36
C ALA A 212 -3.29 40.81 34.79
N HIS A 213 -3.54 42.11 34.91
CA HIS A 213 -4.87 42.67 35.17
C HIS A 213 -5.97 42.28 34.16
N GLU A 214 -5.65 41.98 32.90
CA GLU A 214 -6.67 41.56 31.92
C GLU A 214 -7.21 40.15 32.24
N GLN A 215 -6.37 39.25 32.75
CA GLN A 215 -6.79 37.92 33.20
C GLN A 215 -7.84 38.00 34.31
N GLU A 216 -7.70 38.96 35.22
CA GLU A 216 -8.59 39.12 36.37
C GLU A 216 -10.01 39.55 35.97
N LEU A 217 -10.20 40.08 34.75
CA LEU A 217 -11.50 40.56 34.27
C LEU A 217 -12.41 39.44 33.78
N PHE A 218 -11.86 38.28 33.41
CA PHE A 218 -12.59 37.17 32.80
C PHE A 218 -12.78 36.00 33.79
N PRO A 219 -13.89 35.26 33.70
CA PRO A 219 -14.02 33.95 34.33
C PRO A 219 -12.88 33.01 33.91
N ALA A 220 -12.49 32.09 34.80
CA ALA A 220 -11.39 31.15 34.54
C ALA A 220 -11.57 30.36 33.24
N GLY A 221 -12.79 29.84 32.98
CA GLY A 221 -13.09 29.12 31.73
C GLY A 221 -12.97 29.98 30.48
N ASP A 222 -13.32 31.27 30.57
CA ASP A 222 -13.17 32.22 29.47
C ASP A 222 -11.71 32.50 29.16
N TRP A 223 -10.93 32.71 30.22
CA TRP A 223 -9.49 32.94 30.07
C TRP A 223 -8.75 31.71 29.55
N SER A 224 -9.17 30.50 29.95
CA SER A 224 -8.63 29.25 29.38
C SER A 224 -8.83 29.19 27.86
N PHE A 225 -10.00 29.60 27.38
CA PHE A 225 -10.27 29.66 25.93
C PHE A 225 -9.38 30.70 25.26
N ILE A 226 -9.31 31.93 25.78
CA ILE A 226 -8.48 33.02 25.23
C ILE A 226 -7.01 32.58 25.13
N ARG A 227 -6.48 31.93 26.17
CA ARG A 227 -5.09 31.44 26.20
C ARG A 227 -4.87 30.34 25.17
N TRP A 228 -5.80 29.40 25.05
CA TRP A 228 -5.71 28.31 24.08
C TRP A 228 -5.81 28.83 22.64
N SER A 229 -6.78 29.70 22.34
CA SER A 229 -6.99 30.29 21.01
C SER A 229 -5.79 31.14 20.60
N SER A 230 -5.21 31.91 21.53
CA SER A 230 -3.93 32.60 21.34
C SER A 230 -2.80 31.62 20.99
N GLY A 231 -2.74 30.46 21.65
CA GLY A 231 -1.71 29.44 21.39
C GLY A 231 -1.81 28.78 20.01
N VAL A 232 -3.02 28.51 19.53
CA VAL A 232 -3.26 27.84 18.22
C VAL A 232 -3.33 28.80 17.04
N ARG A 233 -3.20 30.12 17.25
CA ARG A 233 -3.43 31.16 16.23
C ARG A 233 -2.58 31.01 14.96
N HIS A 234 -1.36 30.50 15.08
CA HIS A 234 -0.42 30.39 13.96
C HIS A 234 -0.86 29.37 12.91
N ASP A 235 -1.85 28.54 13.24
CA ASP A 235 -2.43 27.55 12.33
C ASP A 235 -3.56 28.15 11.45
N TYR A 236 -3.97 29.40 11.69
CA TYR A 236 -5.16 30.01 11.10
C TYR A 236 -4.90 31.41 10.50
N ASP A 237 -5.83 31.89 9.68
CA ASP A 237 -5.89 33.31 9.32
C ASP A 237 -6.30 34.14 10.54
N THR A 238 -5.36 34.93 11.05
CA THR A 238 -5.52 35.65 12.32
C THR A 238 -6.33 36.92 12.22
N GLU A 239 -6.60 37.42 11.01
CA GLU A 239 -7.45 38.60 10.75
C GLU A 239 -8.91 38.21 10.49
N ALA A 240 -9.21 36.92 10.30
CA ALA A 240 -10.55 36.44 10.04
C ALA A 240 -11.46 36.58 11.27
N GLU A 241 -12.59 37.27 11.10
CA GLU A 241 -13.66 37.35 12.11
C GLU A 241 -14.46 36.04 12.24
N LEU A 242 -14.50 35.25 11.16
CA LEU A 242 -15.14 33.93 11.09
C LEU A 242 -14.09 32.90 10.70
N ILE A 243 -13.69 32.06 11.66
CA ILE A 243 -12.63 31.06 11.49
C ILE A 243 -13.25 29.78 10.93
N PRO A 244 -13.00 29.40 9.66
CA PRO A 244 -13.57 28.19 9.09
C PRO A 244 -12.83 26.95 9.60
N LEU A 245 -13.55 26.00 10.19
CA LEU A 245 -13.00 24.73 10.65
C LEU A 245 -13.56 23.56 9.84
N ASP A 246 -12.66 22.67 9.41
CA ASP A 246 -12.98 21.42 8.75
C ASP A 246 -12.05 20.27 9.22
N GLY A 247 -12.42 19.02 8.91
CA GLY A 247 -11.62 17.82 9.19
C GLY A 247 -10.90 17.79 10.54
N ALA A 248 -9.58 17.70 10.49
CA ALA A 248 -8.71 17.60 11.66
C ALA A 248 -8.71 18.87 12.53
N GLU A 249 -8.90 20.05 11.93
CA GLU A 249 -8.96 21.31 12.67
C GLU A 249 -10.25 21.38 13.48
N LEU A 250 -11.38 21.06 12.85
CA LEU A 250 -12.66 20.94 13.56
C LEU A 250 -12.55 19.92 14.70
N LEU A 251 -11.95 18.76 14.45
CA LEU A 251 -11.76 17.74 15.50
C LEU A 251 -10.90 18.27 16.67
N LYS A 252 -9.80 19.00 16.39
CA LYS A 252 -8.93 19.61 17.41
C LYS A 252 -9.72 20.55 18.33
N TRP A 253 -10.60 21.37 17.75
CA TRP A 253 -11.48 22.27 18.51
C TRP A 253 -12.53 21.50 19.32
N LEU A 254 -13.17 20.49 18.72
CA LEU A 254 -14.20 19.68 19.39
C LEU A 254 -13.64 18.85 20.55
N VAL A 255 -12.44 18.28 20.41
CA VAL A 255 -11.78 17.54 21.50
C VAL A 255 -11.50 18.45 22.69
N GLN A 256 -11.12 19.70 22.43
CA GLN A 256 -10.79 20.66 23.48
C GLN A 256 -12.04 21.28 24.14
N TRP A 257 -13.04 21.69 23.33
CA TRP A 257 -14.14 22.56 23.79
C TRP A 257 -15.53 21.95 23.64
N GLY A 258 -15.68 20.83 22.92
CA GLY A 258 -16.98 20.23 22.58
C GLY A 258 -17.72 19.59 23.75
N LYS A 259 -17.17 19.56 24.97
CA LYS A 259 -17.86 19.11 26.19
C LYS A 259 -18.07 20.22 27.22
N SER A 260 -17.70 21.45 26.88
CA SER A 260 -17.68 22.59 27.82
C SER A 260 -18.84 23.57 27.64
N ASP A 261 -19.90 23.17 26.90
CA ASP A 261 -21.04 24.03 26.52
C ASP A 261 -20.59 25.38 25.94
N ARG A 262 -19.44 25.37 25.26
CA ARG A 262 -18.67 26.58 24.99
C ARG A 262 -19.00 27.23 23.67
N ILE A 263 -19.35 26.41 22.68
CA ILE A 263 -19.58 26.83 21.31
C ILE A 263 -21.08 26.71 21.07
N ASP A 264 -21.77 27.83 21.08
CA ASP A 264 -23.20 27.91 20.77
C ASP A 264 -23.39 27.77 19.26
N LEU A 265 -24.21 26.83 18.82
CA LEU A 265 -24.46 26.62 17.40
C LEU A 265 -25.63 27.51 16.92
N GLU A 266 -25.38 28.35 15.92
CA GLU A 266 -26.37 29.28 15.40
C GLU A 266 -27.60 28.53 14.83
N GLY A 267 -28.78 28.84 15.38
CA GLY A 267 -30.05 28.24 14.98
C GLY A 267 -30.46 26.99 15.75
N GLU A 268 -29.55 26.40 16.54
CA GLU A 268 -29.89 25.34 17.50
C GLU A 268 -30.09 25.90 18.91
N LYS A 269 -30.80 25.15 19.75
CA LYS A 269 -31.03 25.55 21.15
C LYS A 269 -29.89 25.17 22.09
N ASP A 270 -29.21 24.08 21.75
CA ASP A 270 -28.17 23.47 22.56
C ASP A 270 -26.80 23.76 21.94
N PRO A 271 -25.75 23.96 22.75
CA PRO A 271 -24.39 24.14 22.27
C PRO A 271 -23.89 22.86 21.59
N ILE A 272 -22.83 22.98 20.80
CA ILE A 272 -22.25 21.83 20.13
C ILE A 272 -21.71 20.84 21.16
N GLU A 273 -22.03 19.56 20.98
CA GLU A 273 -21.57 18.48 21.84
C GLU A 273 -20.66 17.52 21.06
N PHE A 274 -19.51 17.17 21.62
CA PHE A 274 -18.64 16.14 21.06
C PHE A 274 -18.24 15.12 22.13
N LEU A 275 -18.79 13.92 21.99
CA LEU A 275 -18.57 12.80 22.90
C LEU A 275 -17.62 11.73 22.33
N GLY A 276 -16.98 12.00 21.19
CA GLY A 276 -16.08 11.06 20.53
C GLY A 276 -16.77 9.78 20.02
N ARG A 277 -18.08 9.86 19.76
CA ARG A 277 -18.87 8.73 19.28
C ARG A 277 -18.74 8.56 17.77
N ILE A 278 -18.90 7.31 17.33
CA ILE A 278 -18.75 6.92 15.93
C ILE A 278 -20.12 6.51 15.38
N ILE A 279 -20.43 6.98 14.18
CA ILE A 279 -21.59 6.58 13.38
C ILE A 279 -21.13 5.83 12.13
N GLU A 280 -22.04 5.03 11.58
CA GLU A 280 -21.85 4.31 10.32
C GLU A 280 -22.99 4.61 9.36
N MET A 281 -22.73 4.53 8.06
CA MET A 281 -23.77 4.61 7.02
C MET A 281 -24.03 3.22 6.47
N GLU A 282 -25.28 2.75 6.57
CA GLU A 282 -25.69 1.49 5.97
C GLU A 282 -26.62 1.70 4.77
N PRO A 283 -26.46 0.94 3.67
CA PRO A 283 -27.37 1.04 2.53
C PRO A 283 -28.81 0.68 2.92
N HIS A 284 -29.78 1.46 2.42
CA HIS A 284 -31.20 1.27 2.71
C HIS A 284 -32.08 1.48 1.45
N LEU A 285 -33.30 0.92 1.47
CA LEU A 285 -34.30 1.08 0.41
C LEU A 285 -35.54 1.78 0.91
N GLU A 286 -35.84 2.93 0.33
CA GLU A 286 -37.08 3.67 0.61
C GLU A 286 -38.08 3.45 -0.53
N LYS A 287 -39.31 3.03 -0.19
CA LYS A 287 -40.40 2.91 -1.15
C LYS A 287 -41.25 4.17 -1.12
N ALA A 288 -41.23 4.94 -2.21
CA ALA A 288 -42.05 6.13 -2.35
C ALA A 288 -43.00 5.99 -3.56
N LYS A 289 -44.31 5.96 -3.28
CA LYS A 289 -45.36 5.68 -4.28
C LYS A 289 -45.11 4.35 -5.01
N SER A 290 -44.92 4.40 -6.32
CA SER A 290 -44.64 3.24 -7.20
C SER A 290 -43.14 3.01 -7.44
N ASN A 291 -42.25 3.87 -6.93
CA ASN A 291 -40.82 3.83 -7.24
C ASN A 291 -40.01 3.40 -6.01
N LEU A 292 -38.91 2.69 -6.26
CA LEU A 292 -37.94 2.27 -5.26
C LEU A 292 -36.72 3.19 -5.33
N TYR A 293 -36.28 3.69 -4.18
CA TYR A 293 -35.12 4.57 -4.05
C TYR A 293 -34.06 3.91 -3.18
N PHE A 294 -32.81 4.09 -3.61
CA PHE A 294 -31.63 3.73 -2.86
C PHE A 294 -31.16 4.93 -2.04
N THR A 295 -30.96 4.73 -0.75
CA THR A 295 -30.47 5.72 0.20
C THR A 295 -29.52 5.05 1.19
N HIS A 296 -29.06 5.79 2.20
CA HIS A 296 -28.38 5.23 3.36
C HIS A 296 -29.16 5.61 4.62
N GLU A 297 -29.10 4.76 5.64
CA GLU A 297 -29.49 5.12 7.00
C GLU A 297 -28.22 5.32 7.82
N VAL A 298 -28.24 6.31 8.71
CA VAL A 298 -27.13 6.57 9.63
C VAL A 298 -27.40 5.82 10.93
N ILE A 299 -26.45 4.96 11.30
CA ILE A 299 -26.52 4.14 12.52
C ILE A 299 -25.84 4.89 13.64
N LEU A 300 -26.65 5.26 14.63
CA LEU A 300 -26.21 5.89 15.86
C LEU A 300 -25.72 4.85 16.88
N PRO A 301 -24.87 5.26 17.82
CA PRO A 301 -24.49 4.44 18.98
C PRO A 301 -25.73 3.89 19.70
N GLY A 302 -25.74 2.58 19.97
CA GLY A 302 -26.89 1.90 20.57
C GLY A 302 -27.95 1.41 19.57
N ARG A 303 -27.62 1.34 18.26
CA ARG A 303 -28.47 0.81 17.17
C ARG A 303 -29.77 1.59 16.92
N LYS A 304 -29.80 2.87 17.29
CA LYS A 304 -30.81 3.80 16.77
C LYS A 304 -30.42 4.18 15.35
N THR A 305 -31.39 4.40 14.47
CA THR A 305 -31.14 4.88 13.11
C THR A 305 -31.74 6.27 12.92
N CYS A 306 -31.11 7.08 12.08
CA CYS A 306 -31.68 8.34 11.61
C CYS A 306 -31.57 8.48 10.09
N SER A 307 -32.44 9.32 9.54
CA SER A 307 -32.48 9.62 8.11
C SER A 307 -31.30 10.49 7.69
N MET A 308 -30.79 10.27 6.48
CA MET A 308 -29.77 11.15 5.87
C MET A 308 -30.17 12.63 5.84
N SER A 309 -31.47 12.94 5.79
CA SER A 309 -31.97 14.33 5.82
C SER A 309 -31.72 15.05 7.15
N GLU A 310 -31.49 14.32 8.23
CA GLU A 310 -31.24 14.86 9.57
C GLU A 310 -29.74 15.11 9.83
N VAL A 311 -28.88 14.74 8.87
CA VAL A 311 -27.43 14.74 9.05
C VAL A 311 -26.80 15.83 8.20
N ARG A 312 -25.96 16.66 8.82
CA ARG A 312 -25.11 17.64 8.12
C ARG A 312 -23.67 17.17 8.18
N PHE A 313 -23.05 16.92 7.04
CA PHE A 313 -21.67 16.45 6.97
C PHE A 313 -20.70 17.62 6.88
N PHE A 314 -19.58 17.51 7.59
CA PHE A 314 -18.49 18.47 7.50
C PHE A 314 -17.49 18.07 6.42
N ALA A 315 -16.88 19.05 5.78
CA ALA A 315 -15.75 18.87 4.89
C ALA A 315 -14.50 18.42 5.66
N GLY A 316 -13.52 17.88 4.94
CA GLY A 316 -12.20 17.53 5.45
C GLY A 316 -12.11 16.12 6.06
N GLU A 317 -10.88 15.71 6.36
CA GLU A 317 -10.58 14.43 6.99
C GLU A 317 -10.02 14.62 8.41
N PRO A 318 -10.48 13.84 9.41
CA PRO A 318 -11.48 12.79 9.32
C PRO A 318 -12.91 13.33 9.09
N ALA A 319 -13.76 12.53 8.45
CA ALA A 319 -15.15 12.92 8.17
C ALA A 319 -15.97 12.99 9.48
N LEU A 320 -16.64 14.14 9.67
CA LEU A 320 -17.48 14.43 10.81
C LEU A 320 -18.91 14.70 10.35
N ALA A 321 -19.88 14.43 11.22
CA ALA A 321 -21.28 14.72 10.95
C ALA A 321 -21.98 15.30 12.18
N LEU A 322 -22.82 16.31 11.96
CA LEU A 322 -23.68 16.92 12.97
C LEU A 322 -25.09 16.34 12.86
N ILE A 323 -25.64 15.89 13.99
CA ILE A 323 -27.02 15.40 14.10
C ILE A 323 -27.64 16.08 15.32
N GLY A 324 -28.57 17.03 15.09
CA GLY A 324 -28.98 17.96 16.14
C GLY A 324 -27.81 18.86 16.54
N SER A 325 -27.42 18.82 17.82
CA SER A 325 -26.24 19.52 18.35
C SER A 325 -25.02 18.62 18.57
N GLU A 326 -25.13 17.30 18.46
CA GLU A 326 -24.01 16.36 18.68
C GLU A 326 -23.24 16.11 17.38
N VAL A 327 -21.90 16.17 17.47
CA VAL A 327 -20.97 15.85 16.39
C VAL A 327 -20.42 14.44 16.57
N PHE A 328 -20.43 13.67 15.47
CA PHE A 328 -19.98 12.29 15.40
C PHE A 328 -18.86 12.10 14.39
N LEU A 329 -18.01 11.11 14.63
CA LEU A 329 -17.05 10.60 13.64
C LEU A 329 -17.76 9.63 12.70
N LEU A 330 -17.60 9.83 11.39
CA LEU A 330 -18.13 8.91 10.38
C LEU A 330 -17.11 7.81 10.07
N ARG A 331 -17.45 6.56 10.36
CA ARG A 331 -16.61 5.41 10.01
C ARG A 331 -16.78 5.02 8.55
N ASN A 332 -15.66 4.63 7.93
CA ASN A 332 -15.59 4.18 6.53
C ASN A 332 -16.23 5.19 5.57
N SER A 333 -16.02 6.49 5.82
CA SER A 333 -16.56 7.55 4.98
C SER A 333 -16.10 7.36 3.53
N PRO A 334 -16.99 7.57 2.54
CA PRO A 334 -16.58 7.64 1.14
C PRO A 334 -15.70 8.89 0.92
N SER A 335 -15.18 9.06 -0.30
CA SER A 335 -14.45 10.29 -0.64
C SER A 335 -15.33 11.52 -0.42
N GLN A 336 -14.71 12.66 -0.11
CA GLN A 336 -15.43 13.91 0.17
C GLN A 336 -16.37 14.33 -0.97
N GLU A 337 -15.95 14.16 -2.23
CA GLU A 337 -16.80 14.42 -3.39
C GLU A 337 -18.05 13.53 -3.43
N VAL A 338 -17.91 12.24 -3.13
CA VAL A 338 -19.04 11.32 -3.10
C VAL A 338 -19.94 11.65 -1.91
N LEU A 339 -19.37 11.93 -0.74
CA LEU A 339 -20.12 12.29 0.46
C LEU A 339 -20.94 13.56 0.25
N GLY A 340 -20.35 14.64 -0.30
CA GLY A 340 -21.05 15.90 -0.57
C GLY A 340 -22.16 15.75 -1.59
N ASN A 341 -21.87 15.13 -2.74
CA ASN A 341 -22.87 14.85 -3.76
C ASN A 341 -24.01 13.99 -3.21
N TRP A 342 -23.69 12.99 -2.37
CA TRP A 342 -24.69 12.11 -1.78
C TRP A 342 -25.50 12.79 -0.67
N ALA A 343 -24.89 13.64 0.16
CA ALA A 343 -25.57 14.45 1.17
C ALA A 343 -26.60 15.40 0.53
N LYS A 344 -26.25 15.97 -0.63
CA LYS A 344 -27.16 16.82 -1.41
C LYS A 344 -28.27 16.04 -2.11
N MET A 345 -27.94 14.87 -2.68
CA MET A 345 -28.91 14.05 -3.42
C MET A 345 -29.86 13.29 -2.48
N GLN A 346 -29.34 12.83 -1.32
CA GLN A 346 -29.96 12.01 -0.27
C GLN A 346 -30.45 10.62 -0.70
N LYS A 347 -31.02 10.51 -1.91
CA LYS A 347 -31.49 9.25 -2.48
C LYS A 347 -31.44 9.24 -4.00
N ALA A 348 -31.19 8.07 -4.57
CA ALA A 348 -31.18 7.84 -6.01
C ALA A 348 -32.27 6.85 -6.42
N PRO A 349 -32.98 7.06 -7.55
CA PRO A 349 -33.89 6.06 -8.06
C PRO A 349 -33.11 4.81 -8.48
N VAL A 350 -33.61 3.63 -8.10
CA VAL A 350 -32.93 2.33 -8.35
C VAL A 350 -32.65 2.09 -9.83
N SER A 351 -33.46 2.67 -10.73
CA SER A 351 -33.28 2.59 -12.18
C SER A 351 -32.02 3.29 -12.71
N LYS A 352 -31.37 4.15 -11.91
CA LYS A 352 -30.13 4.84 -12.28
C LYS A 352 -28.88 4.16 -11.71
N LEU A 353 -29.03 3.12 -10.90
CA LEU A 353 -27.88 2.41 -10.34
C LEU A 353 -27.23 1.54 -11.40
N THR A 354 -25.90 1.42 -11.33
CA THR A 354 -25.14 0.54 -12.23
C THR A 354 -25.45 -0.92 -11.96
N HIS A 355 -25.25 -1.77 -12.97
CA HIS A 355 -25.51 -3.20 -12.87
C HIS A 355 -24.68 -3.85 -11.76
N ARG A 356 -23.40 -3.47 -11.69
CA ARG A 356 -22.50 -3.92 -10.62
C ARG A 356 -23.01 -3.54 -9.23
N LEU A 357 -23.45 -2.29 -9.04
CA LEU A 357 -23.94 -1.83 -7.75
C LEU A 357 -25.21 -2.59 -7.35
N LEU A 358 -26.17 -2.77 -8.26
CA LEU A 358 -27.38 -3.56 -8.02
C LEU A 358 -27.06 -5.01 -7.61
N THR A 359 -26.16 -5.67 -8.34
CA THR A 359 -25.73 -7.04 -8.06
C THR A 359 -25.07 -7.13 -6.69
N LYS A 360 -24.19 -6.19 -6.34
CA LYS A 360 -23.49 -6.19 -5.05
C LYS A 360 -24.43 -5.90 -3.89
N LEU A 361 -25.32 -4.91 -4.02
CA LEU A 361 -26.33 -4.59 -3.00
C LEU A 361 -27.24 -5.80 -2.70
N ARG A 362 -27.60 -6.60 -3.71
CA ARG A 362 -28.37 -7.83 -3.51
C ARG A 362 -27.63 -8.92 -2.73
N LYS A 363 -26.30 -8.95 -2.83
CA LYS A 363 -25.45 -9.90 -2.08
C LYS A 363 -25.18 -9.42 -0.64
N ILE A 364 -25.59 -8.21 -0.26
CA ILE A 364 -25.49 -7.75 1.12
C ILE A 364 -26.58 -8.46 1.93
N ASN A 365 -26.18 -9.41 2.76
CA ASN A 365 -27.05 -10.00 3.77
C ASN A 365 -27.21 -8.98 4.91
N THR A 366 -28.14 -8.02 4.81
CA THR A 366 -28.48 -7.18 5.97
C THR A 366 -29.59 -7.83 6.81
N THR A 367 -29.37 -7.81 8.11
CA THR A 367 -30.27 -8.32 9.16
C THR A 367 -31.55 -7.47 9.33
N ASN A 368 -31.70 -6.37 8.57
CA ASN A 368 -32.70 -5.32 8.82
C ASN A 368 -33.99 -5.44 8.00
N GLY A 369 -34.34 -6.62 7.49
CA GLY A 369 -35.64 -6.84 6.81
C GLY A 369 -35.82 -6.11 5.47
N VAL A 370 -34.77 -5.47 4.96
CA VAL A 370 -34.77 -4.83 3.63
C VAL A 370 -34.78 -5.92 2.56
N ASN A 371 -35.85 -5.97 1.77
CA ASN A 371 -35.96 -6.96 0.68
C ASN A 371 -35.21 -6.49 -0.57
N TRP A 372 -33.90 -6.78 -0.61
CA TRP A 372 -33.01 -6.43 -1.72
C TRP A 372 -33.37 -7.10 -3.06
N GLU A 373 -34.18 -8.17 -3.06
CA GLU A 373 -34.70 -8.79 -4.29
C GLU A 373 -35.61 -7.82 -5.09
N GLN A 374 -36.10 -6.77 -4.44
CA GLN A 374 -36.89 -5.73 -5.08
C GLN A 374 -36.05 -4.74 -5.90
N LEU A 375 -34.71 -4.82 -5.88
CA LEU A 375 -33.84 -3.93 -6.65
C LEU A 375 -33.97 -4.10 -8.16
N CYS A 376 -33.82 -5.33 -8.65
CA CYS A 376 -33.81 -5.65 -10.07
C CYS A 376 -34.54 -6.96 -10.37
N LYS A 377 -34.79 -7.25 -11.65
CA LYS A 377 -35.17 -8.59 -12.09
C LYS A 377 -33.90 -9.39 -12.36
N THR A 378 -33.84 -10.62 -11.88
CA THR A 378 -32.71 -11.51 -12.11
C THR A 378 -32.97 -12.47 -13.24
N HIS A 379 -31.94 -12.70 -14.03
CA HIS A 379 -31.93 -13.67 -15.09
C HIS A 379 -30.83 -14.69 -14.81
N LYS A 380 -31.18 -15.97 -14.84
CA LYS A 380 -30.20 -17.04 -15.06
C LYS A 380 -29.71 -16.95 -16.50
N ALA A 381 -28.45 -17.29 -16.73
CA ALA A 381 -27.84 -17.14 -18.04
C ALA A 381 -26.71 -18.12 -18.25
N THR A 382 -26.61 -18.59 -19.49
CA THR A 382 -25.52 -19.45 -19.93
C THR A 382 -24.39 -18.59 -20.51
N PRO A 383 -23.15 -18.70 -20.00
CA PRO A 383 -22.00 -18.01 -20.58
C PRO A 383 -21.70 -18.58 -21.98
N ARG A 384 -21.19 -17.72 -22.86
CA ARG A 384 -20.80 -18.04 -24.23
C ARG A 384 -19.49 -17.35 -24.57
N PHE A 385 -18.44 -18.12 -24.82
CA PHE A 385 -17.19 -17.61 -25.35
C PHE A 385 -17.23 -17.64 -26.88
N VAL A 386 -16.90 -16.51 -27.51
CA VAL A 386 -16.80 -16.38 -28.97
C VAL A 386 -15.35 -16.07 -29.31
N PHE A 387 -14.69 -17.02 -29.97
CA PHE A 387 -13.32 -16.89 -30.45
C PHE A 387 -13.29 -16.64 -31.96
N GLU A 388 -12.48 -15.69 -32.39
CA GLU A 388 -12.21 -15.39 -33.80
C GLU A 388 -10.70 -15.39 -33.99
N MET A 389 -10.17 -16.26 -34.86
CA MET A 389 -8.76 -16.40 -35.16
C MET A 389 -8.45 -15.84 -36.54
N ALA A 390 -7.76 -14.70 -36.58
CA ALA A 390 -7.28 -14.07 -37.80
C ALA A 390 -5.76 -14.19 -37.85
N ASN A 391 -5.26 -15.24 -38.52
CA ASN A 391 -3.86 -15.67 -38.69
C ASN A 391 -2.92 -15.38 -37.50
N ASP A 392 -2.53 -14.14 -37.29
CA ASP A 392 -1.59 -13.73 -36.24
C ASP A 392 -2.27 -13.25 -34.94
N THR A 393 -3.60 -13.26 -34.85
CA THR A 393 -4.35 -12.80 -33.68
C THR A 393 -5.53 -13.68 -33.33
N VAL A 394 -5.76 -13.89 -32.04
CA VAL A 394 -6.97 -14.51 -31.49
C VAL A 394 -7.76 -13.44 -30.73
N ARG A 395 -9.00 -13.21 -31.16
CA ARG A 395 -9.96 -12.32 -30.53
C ARG A 395 -10.98 -13.12 -29.76
N LEU A 396 -11.35 -12.65 -28.58
CA LEU A 396 -12.31 -13.28 -27.69
C LEU A 396 -13.33 -12.26 -27.22
N LYS A 397 -14.61 -12.66 -27.25
CA LYS A 397 -15.72 -11.97 -26.58
C LYS A 397 -16.42 -12.93 -25.63
N LEU A 398 -16.61 -12.47 -24.40
CA LEU A 398 -17.42 -13.19 -23.41
C LEU A 398 -18.85 -12.64 -23.42
N LEU A 399 -19.78 -13.47 -23.86
CA LEU A 399 -21.21 -13.20 -23.92
C LEU A 399 -21.95 -14.04 -22.87
N ALA A 400 -23.18 -13.67 -22.59
CA ALA A 400 -24.12 -14.44 -21.79
C ALA A 400 -25.50 -14.36 -22.42
N LYS A 401 -26.16 -15.52 -22.54
CA LYS A 401 -27.53 -15.60 -23.05
C LYS A 401 -28.47 -15.85 -21.89
N SER A 402 -29.41 -14.94 -21.66
CA SER A 402 -30.43 -15.12 -20.63
C SER A 402 -31.33 -16.31 -20.96
N GLU A 403 -31.56 -17.16 -19.98
CA GLU A 403 -32.49 -18.30 -20.10
C GLU A 403 -33.95 -17.85 -20.00
N SER A 404 -34.21 -16.70 -19.38
CA SER A 404 -35.57 -16.21 -19.15
C SER A 404 -36.17 -15.53 -20.38
N ASP A 405 -35.37 -14.75 -21.12
CA ASP A 405 -35.86 -13.94 -22.26
C ASP A 405 -34.99 -14.04 -23.53
N ASN A 406 -33.99 -14.93 -23.55
CA ASN A 406 -33.03 -15.10 -24.64
C ASN A 406 -32.22 -13.83 -24.98
N SER A 407 -32.19 -12.82 -24.11
CA SER A 407 -31.39 -11.62 -24.32
C SER A 407 -29.89 -11.91 -24.28
N LEU A 408 -29.14 -11.22 -25.12
CA LEU A 408 -27.69 -11.30 -25.17
C LEU A 408 -27.05 -10.17 -24.38
N TRP A 409 -26.07 -10.53 -23.57
CA TRP A 409 -25.29 -9.63 -22.74
C TRP A 409 -23.81 -9.87 -23.04
N GLN A 410 -23.01 -8.82 -22.95
CA GLN A 410 -21.57 -8.88 -23.14
C GLN A 410 -20.87 -8.41 -21.87
N TRP A 411 -19.86 -9.15 -21.44
CA TRP A 411 -18.96 -8.71 -20.39
C TRP A 411 -18.04 -7.63 -20.96
N ASN A 412 -17.98 -6.46 -20.34
CA ASN A 412 -17.11 -5.36 -20.78
C ASN A 412 -15.77 -5.28 -20.03
N GLY A 413 -15.51 -6.23 -19.11
CA GLY A 413 -14.38 -6.22 -18.18
C GLY A 413 -14.75 -5.87 -16.74
N HIS A 414 -15.87 -5.17 -16.53
CA HIS A 414 -16.32 -4.73 -15.21
C HIS A 414 -17.77 -5.12 -14.88
N GLU A 415 -18.64 -5.14 -15.87
CA GLU A 415 -20.05 -5.48 -15.73
C GLU A 415 -20.62 -6.15 -17.00
N TRP A 416 -21.76 -6.82 -16.82
CA TRP A 416 -22.54 -7.38 -17.92
C TRP A 416 -23.44 -6.31 -18.50
N VAL A 417 -23.27 -6.01 -19.79
CA VAL A 417 -24.06 -5.00 -20.51
C VAL A 417 -24.91 -5.70 -21.56
N ARG A 418 -26.22 -5.44 -21.55
CA ARG A 418 -27.14 -6.00 -22.55
C ARG A 418 -26.80 -5.45 -23.94
N GLN A 419 -26.61 -6.33 -24.91
CA GLN A 419 -26.51 -5.92 -26.31
C GLN A 419 -27.88 -5.44 -26.77
N LYS A 420 -27.95 -4.22 -27.33
CA LYS A 420 -29.18 -3.45 -27.62
C LYS A 420 -30.38 -4.35 -27.98
N SER A 421 -31.35 -4.46 -27.06
CA SER A 421 -32.68 -4.95 -27.38
C SER A 421 -33.57 -3.76 -27.80
N GLY A 422 -34.47 -3.98 -28.76
CA GLY A 422 -35.39 -2.95 -29.26
C GLY A 422 -36.20 -2.24 -28.17
N LYS A 423 -36.81 -1.09 -28.53
CA LYS A 423 -37.59 -0.17 -27.67
C LYS A 423 -38.39 -0.88 -26.57
N GLN A 424 -37.81 -1.07 -25.39
CA GLN A 424 -38.53 -1.45 -24.19
C GLN A 424 -38.82 -0.20 -23.35
N LYS A 425 -40.05 -0.10 -22.83
CA LYS A 425 -40.44 0.91 -21.84
C LYS A 425 -39.58 0.76 -20.59
N ALA A 426 -39.39 1.86 -19.85
CA ALA A 426 -38.70 1.90 -18.56
C ALA A 426 -39.33 0.89 -17.58
N ASN A 427 -38.76 -0.31 -17.54
CA ASN A 427 -39.12 -1.38 -16.62
C ASN A 427 -38.03 -1.48 -15.53
N LYS A 428 -38.35 -2.13 -14.41
CA LYS A 428 -37.41 -2.44 -13.31
C LYS A 428 -36.05 -2.90 -13.87
N PRO A 429 -34.90 -2.41 -13.37
CA PRO A 429 -33.59 -2.77 -13.92
C PRO A 429 -33.40 -4.29 -13.91
N GLU A 430 -32.65 -4.80 -14.89
CA GLU A 430 -32.44 -6.24 -15.12
C GLU A 430 -30.97 -6.57 -14.90
N VAL A 431 -30.69 -7.71 -14.26
CA VAL A 431 -29.35 -8.16 -13.88
C VAL A 431 -29.20 -9.65 -14.17
N LEU A 432 -27.99 -10.05 -14.58
CA LEU A 432 -27.63 -11.48 -14.67
C LEU A 432 -27.09 -11.94 -13.33
N ASP A 433 -27.62 -13.04 -12.80
CA ASP A 433 -27.25 -13.58 -11.48
C ASP A 433 -27.17 -15.11 -11.53
N ASP A 434 -26.00 -15.60 -11.92
CA ASP A 434 -25.73 -17.01 -12.16
C ASP A 434 -24.25 -17.33 -11.87
N ASP A 435 -23.99 -18.35 -11.07
CA ASP A 435 -22.64 -18.71 -10.61
C ASP A 435 -21.72 -19.11 -11.79
N ARG A 436 -22.31 -19.65 -12.87
CA ARG A 436 -21.56 -19.99 -14.09
C ARG A 436 -20.90 -18.77 -14.73
N LEU A 437 -21.51 -17.58 -14.61
CA LEU A 437 -20.94 -16.35 -15.13
C LEU A 437 -19.71 -15.91 -14.34
N GLU A 438 -19.71 -16.10 -13.01
CA GLU A 438 -18.54 -15.78 -12.18
C GLU A 438 -17.37 -16.72 -12.49
N LEU A 439 -17.65 -18.01 -12.70
CA LEU A 439 -16.65 -19.00 -13.15
C LEU A 439 -16.09 -18.65 -14.55
N ALA A 440 -16.95 -18.21 -15.48
CA ALA A 440 -16.56 -17.77 -16.81
C ALA A 440 -15.65 -16.53 -16.78
N VAL A 441 -16.01 -15.51 -16.02
CA VAL A 441 -15.19 -14.30 -15.82
C VAL A 441 -13.87 -14.66 -15.15
N GLY A 442 -13.88 -15.53 -14.14
CA GLY A 442 -12.67 -16.01 -13.46
C GLY A 442 -11.72 -16.78 -14.39
N TRP A 443 -12.24 -17.64 -15.27
CA TRP A 443 -11.42 -18.32 -16.27
C TRP A 443 -10.80 -17.34 -17.28
N LEU A 444 -11.57 -16.37 -17.78
CA LEU A 444 -11.08 -15.33 -18.68
C LEU A 444 -9.94 -14.49 -18.05
N GLN A 445 -10.07 -14.13 -16.77
CA GLN A 445 -9.05 -13.36 -16.06
C GLN A 445 -7.75 -14.13 -15.85
N ARG A 446 -7.80 -15.47 -15.76
CA ARG A 446 -6.58 -16.31 -15.65
C ARG A 446 -5.73 -16.27 -16.91
N LEU A 447 -6.33 -15.99 -18.06
CA LEU A 447 -5.63 -15.98 -19.34
C LEU A 447 -4.79 -14.70 -19.55
N ASP A 448 -5.10 -13.61 -18.85
CA ASP A 448 -4.39 -12.32 -18.89
C ASP A 448 -4.25 -11.73 -20.31
N TRP A 449 -5.30 -11.80 -21.12
CA TRP A 449 -5.29 -11.29 -22.50
C TRP A 449 -5.35 -9.77 -22.55
N PHE A 450 -4.68 -9.19 -23.55
CA PHE A 450 -4.72 -7.75 -23.81
C PHE A 450 -6.14 -7.29 -24.15
N THR A 451 -6.54 -6.13 -23.64
CA THR A 451 -7.90 -5.60 -23.79
C THR A 451 -7.85 -4.24 -24.51
N PRO A 452 -7.89 -4.19 -25.85
CA PRO A 452 -7.80 -2.92 -26.60
C PRO A 452 -9.03 -2.03 -26.38
N GLU A 453 -10.21 -2.64 -26.18
CA GLU A 453 -11.46 -1.94 -25.89
C GLU A 453 -12.30 -2.76 -24.89
N PRO A 454 -13.17 -2.11 -24.08
CA PRO A 454 -13.99 -2.81 -23.10
C PRO A 454 -14.83 -3.93 -23.72
N GLY A 455 -14.56 -5.17 -23.30
CA GLY A 455 -15.30 -6.36 -23.74
C GLY A 455 -14.76 -7.07 -24.97
N LEU A 456 -13.58 -6.69 -25.46
CA LEU A 456 -12.81 -7.43 -26.46
C LEU A 456 -11.44 -7.80 -25.89
N TRP A 457 -11.12 -9.09 -25.88
CA TRP A 457 -9.81 -9.60 -25.49
C TRP A 457 -9.06 -10.05 -26.74
N VAL A 458 -7.79 -9.71 -26.84
CA VAL A 458 -6.93 -10.04 -27.97
C VAL A 458 -5.63 -10.64 -27.46
N GLY A 459 -5.21 -11.73 -28.09
CA GLY A 459 -3.89 -12.31 -27.91
C GLY A 459 -3.22 -12.53 -29.26
N ASP A 460 -1.90 -12.40 -29.28
CA ASP A 460 -1.12 -12.68 -30.47
C ASP A 460 -1.03 -14.20 -30.65
N ALA A 461 -1.46 -14.67 -31.83
CA ALA A 461 -1.37 -16.09 -32.16
C ALA A 461 0.11 -16.41 -32.40
N ASN A 462 0.77 -16.95 -31.38
CA ASN A 462 2.13 -17.47 -31.41
C ASN A 462 2.19 -18.78 -30.61
N PRO A 463 3.27 -19.58 -30.72
CA PRO A 463 3.32 -20.90 -30.09
C PRO A 463 3.14 -20.83 -28.57
N LEU A 464 3.79 -19.87 -27.91
CA LEU A 464 3.71 -19.69 -26.46
C LEU A 464 2.28 -19.37 -26.00
N PHE A 465 1.60 -18.48 -26.71
CA PHE A 465 0.22 -18.10 -26.42
C PHE A 465 -0.74 -19.28 -26.59
N LEU A 466 -0.62 -20.02 -27.70
CA LEU A 466 -1.47 -21.17 -27.99
C LEU A 466 -1.21 -22.32 -27.01
N GLU A 467 0.05 -22.53 -26.60
CA GLU A 467 0.41 -23.50 -25.54
C GLU A 467 -0.19 -23.12 -24.20
N SER A 468 -0.12 -21.85 -23.80
CA SER A 468 -0.74 -21.35 -22.57
C SER A 468 -2.26 -21.55 -22.58
N LEU A 469 -2.91 -21.22 -23.70
CA LEU A 469 -4.35 -21.45 -23.86
C LEU A 469 -4.70 -22.94 -23.85
N HIS A 470 -3.89 -23.79 -24.50
CA HIS A 470 -4.06 -25.24 -24.52
C HIS A 470 -3.94 -25.84 -23.12
N ALA A 471 -2.96 -25.39 -22.33
CA ALA A 471 -2.77 -25.83 -20.95
C ALA A 471 -3.95 -25.44 -20.05
N ALA A 472 -4.55 -24.27 -20.26
CA ALA A 472 -5.72 -23.79 -19.52
C ALA A 472 -7.06 -24.37 -20.02
N TRP A 473 -7.08 -25.00 -21.20
CA TRP A 473 -8.29 -25.48 -21.88
C TRP A 473 -9.04 -26.60 -21.15
N PRO A 474 -8.39 -27.60 -20.51
CA PRO A 474 -9.08 -28.65 -19.76
C PRO A 474 -9.90 -28.12 -18.59
N ASP A 475 -9.45 -27.03 -17.95
CA ASP A 475 -10.09 -26.40 -16.78
C ASP A 475 -11.15 -25.36 -17.16
N LYS A 476 -11.65 -25.39 -18.40
CA LYS A 476 -12.63 -24.43 -18.90
C LYS A 476 -14.01 -24.65 -18.25
N PRO A 477 -14.73 -23.59 -17.89
CA PRO A 477 -16.04 -23.69 -17.24
C PRO A 477 -17.14 -24.25 -18.17
N GLU A 478 -18.28 -24.61 -17.58
CA GLU A 478 -19.47 -24.97 -18.36
C GLU A 478 -20.03 -23.72 -19.07
N ALA A 479 -19.87 -23.69 -20.39
CA ALA A 479 -20.25 -22.58 -21.25
C ALA A 479 -20.46 -23.06 -22.70
N GLU A 480 -21.13 -22.24 -23.50
CA GLU A 480 -21.12 -22.40 -24.96
C GLU A 480 -19.79 -21.88 -25.53
N TYR A 481 -19.09 -22.67 -26.34
CA TYR A 481 -17.85 -22.27 -26.98
C TYR A 481 -18.05 -22.20 -28.49
N LEU A 482 -17.97 -20.99 -29.03
CA LEU A 482 -18.05 -20.72 -30.46
C LEU A 482 -16.68 -20.30 -30.97
N GLY A 483 -16.31 -20.79 -32.15
CA GLY A 483 -15.09 -20.45 -32.85
C GLY A 483 -15.35 -20.38 -34.35
N ASP A 484 -14.53 -19.62 -35.06
CA ASP A 484 -14.36 -19.80 -36.50
C ASP A 484 -13.69 -21.15 -36.82
N GLU A 485 -13.53 -21.45 -38.11
CA GLU A 485 -13.00 -22.75 -38.56
C GLU A 485 -11.58 -23.01 -38.04
N GLY A 486 -10.72 -21.99 -38.08
CA GLY A 486 -9.35 -22.08 -37.59
C GLY A 486 -9.28 -22.35 -36.08
N PHE A 487 -10.03 -21.62 -35.26
CA PHE A 487 -10.07 -21.88 -33.82
C PHE A 487 -10.71 -23.22 -33.48
N LYS A 488 -11.77 -23.62 -34.22
CA LYS A 488 -12.42 -24.93 -34.05
C LYS A 488 -11.43 -26.07 -34.25
N ARG A 489 -10.63 -26.02 -35.31
CA ARG A 489 -9.62 -27.03 -35.64
C ARG A 489 -8.56 -27.21 -34.54
N LEU A 490 -8.24 -26.16 -33.78
CA LEU A 490 -7.22 -26.22 -32.74
C LEU A 490 -7.76 -26.65 -31.37
N PHE A 491 -8.93 -26.17 -30.96
CA PHE A 491 -9.37 -26.27 -29.56
C PHE A 491 -10.73 -26.96 -29.35
N LEU A 492 -11.65 -26.88 -30.31
CA LEU A 492 -13.00 -27.45 -30.17
C LEU A 492 -13.09 -28.85 -30.77
N GLN A 493 -12.39 -29.06 -31.88
CA GLN A 493 -12.28 -30.32 -32.62
C GLN A 493 -10.80 -30.50 -33.02
N PRO A 494 -9.89 -30.68 -32.04
CA PRO A 494 -8.46 -30.75 -32.29
C PRO A 494 -8.13 -31.87 -33.25
N LYS A 495 -7.61 -31.52 -34.43
CA LYS A 495 -7.00 -32.48 -35.36
C LYS A 495 -5.49 -32.32 -35.28
N ARG A 496 -4.82 -33.36 -34.79
CA ARG A 496 -3.38 -33.37 -34.63
C ARG A 496 -2.72 -33.94 -35.87
N LEU A 497 -1.80 -33.18 -36.45
CA LEU A 497 -0.93 -33.65 -37.52
C LEU A 497 0.15 -34.55 -36.93
N LYS A 498 0.37 -35.69 -37.59
CA LYS A 498 1.42 -36.65 -37.24
C LYS A 498 2.26 -36.97 -38.47
N PRO A 499 3.59 -37.10 -38.33
CA PRO A 499 4.42 -37.59 -39.40
C PRO A 499 4.24 -39.10 -39.56
N LYS A 500 4.40 -39.57 -40.79
CA LYS A 500 4.43 -40.96 -41.20
C LYS A 500 5.73 -41.22 -41.91
N LEU A 501 6.52 -42.13 -41.36
CA LEU A 501 7.76 -42.57 -41.99
C LEU A 501 7.45 -43.67 -43.00
N ILE A 502 7.89 -43.49 -44.25
CA ILE A 502 7.60 -44.40 -45.36
C ILE A 502 8.92 -44.82 -46.01
N VAL A 503 9.09 -46.13 -46.18
CA VAL A 503 10.13 -46.70 -47.03
C VAL A 503 9.62 -46.69 -48.48
N ARG A 504 10.28 -45.93 -49.35
CA ARG A 504 9.86 -45.75 -50.76
C ARG A 504 10.46 -46.79 -51.70
N GLY A 505 11.62 -47.33 -51.33
CA GLY A 505 12.30 -48.34 -52.11
C GLY A 505 13.54 -48.87 -51.40
N SER A 506 13.97 -50.07 -51.78
CA SER A 506 15.16 -50.73 -51.24
C SER A 506 15.91 -51.45 -52.37
N GLY A 507 17.24 -51.40 -52.35
CA GLY A 507 18.16 -52.08 -53.27
C GLY A 507 19.32 -52.73 -52.52
N ILE A 508 20.23 -53.45 -53.20
CA ILE A 508 21.22 -54.39 -52.59
C ILE A 508 22.05 -53.75 -51.45
N ASP A 509 22.43 -52.50 -51.58
CA ASP A 509 23.29 -51.76 -50.64
C ASP A 509 22.65 -50.46 -50.16
N TRP A 510 21.35 -50.24 -50.41
CA TRP A 510 20.69 -48.97 -50.08
C TRP A 510 19.19 -49.09 -49.81
N LEU A 511 18.61 -48.11 -49.12
CA LEU A 511 17.16 -47.87 -49.05
C LEU A 511 16.82 -46.38 -49.18
N SER A 512 15.55 -46.08 -49.48
CA SER A 512 15.00 -44.73 -49.61
C SER A 512 13.87 -44.53 -48.59
N VAL A 513 13.98 -43.47 -47.80
CA VAL A 513 13.03 -43.11 -46.73
C VAL A 513 12.48 -41.71 -46.95
N SER A 514 11.22 -41.49 -46.59
CA SER A 514 10.60 -40.14 -46.55
C SER A 514 9.63 -40.01 -45.37
N ALA A 515 9.42 -38.79 -44.88
CA ALA A 515 8.43 -38.45 -43.87
C ALA A 515 7.26 -37.67 -44.52
N GLU A 516 6.10 -38.31 -44.62
CA GLU A 516 4.85 -37.65 -45.05
C GLU A 516 4.05 -37.16 -43.85
N TRP A 517 3.25 -36.10 -44.03
CA TRP A 517 2.37 -35.58 -42.98
C TRP A 517 0.92 -35.92 -43.33
N GLU A 518 0.22 -36.67 -42.47
CA GLU A 518 -1.16 -37.11 -42.74
C GLU A 518 -2.21 -36.18 -42.11
N GLU A 519 -3.09 -35.60 -42.94
CA GLU A 519 -4.44 -35.19 -42.52
C GLU A 519 -5.45 -35.30 -43.67
N GLU A 520 -6.57 -35.99 -43.44
CA GLU A 520 -7.68 -36.06 -44.40
C GLU A 520 -8.24 -34.65 -44.70
N GLY A 521 -8.10 -34.23 -45.97
CA GLY A 521 -8.70 -32.99 -46.48
C GLY A 521 -7.78 -31.76 -46.46
N MET A 522 -6.53 -31.86 -45.99
CA MET A 522 -5.56 -30.77 -46.04
C MET A 522 -4.59 -30.95 -47.21
N LYS A 523 -4.54 -29.98 -48.13
CA LYS A 523 -3.52 -29.93 -49.19
C LYS A 523 -2.35 -29.09 -48.68
N LEU A 524 -1.35 -29.74 -48.11
CA LEU A 524 -0.11 -29.09 -47.67
C LEU A 524 0.73 -28.72 -48.89
N THR A 525 1.22 -27.47 -48.93
CA THR A 525 2.18 -27.05 -49.97
C THR A 525 3.60 -27.46 -49.60
N ASP A 526 4.54 -27.42 -50.55
CA ASP A 526 5.95 -27.72 -50.27
C ASP A 526 6.54 -26.80 -49.17
N ARG A 527 6.02 -25.56 -49.08
CA ARG A 527 6.40 -24.59 -48.04
C ARG A 527 5.87 -24.99 -46.68
N ASP A 528 4.63 -25.46 -46.62
CA ASP A 528 4.03 -25.99 -45.38
C ASP A 528 4.82 -27.22 -44.89
N LEU A 529 5.19 -28.14 -45.79
CA LEU A 529 5.96 -29.35 -45.46
C LEU A 529 7.36 -29.02 -44.91
N GLN A 530 8.06 -28.04 -45.51
CA GLN A 530 9.35 -27.56 -44.99
C GLN A 530 9.21 -26.96 -43.59
N GLN A 531 8.13 -26.21 -43.33
CA GLN A 531 7.87 -25.61 -42.03
C GLN A 531 7.56 -26.68 -40.96
N LEU A 532 6.81 -27.73 -41.32
CA LEU A 532 6.53 -28.87 -40.45
C LEU A 532 7.79 -29.67 -40.14
N ALA A 533 8.66 -29.89 -41.13
CA ALA A 533 9.92 -30.60 -40.96
C ALA A 533 10.86 -29.93 -39.93
N ALA A 534 10.86 -28.59 -39.88
CA ALA A 534 11.66 -27.79 -38.96
C ALA A 534 10.98 -27.51 -37.62
N ALA A 535 9.73 -27.93 -37.42
CA ALA A 535 8.97 -27.61 -36.23
C ALA A 535 9.38 -28.44 -35.01
N SER A 536 9.51 -27.77 -33.87
CA SER A 536 9.80 -28.39 -32.56
C SER A 536 8.71 -28.17 -31.51
N GLY A 537 7.76 -27.28 -31.78
CA GLY A 537 6.68 -26.92 -30.85
C GLY A 537 5.34 -27.60 -31.16
N ASN A 538 4.40 -27.50 -30.22
CA ASN A 538 3.09 -28.14 -30.35
C ASN A 538 2.16 -27.45 -31.36
N PHE A 539 2.40 -26.16 -31.63
CA PHE A 539 1.65 -25.36 -32.57
C PHE A 539 2.58 -24.77 -33.62
N VAL A 540 2.20 -24.92 -34.88
CA VAL A 540 2.96 -24.44 -36.04
C VAL A 540 2.06 -23.60 -36.92
N ASN A 541 2.54 -22.44 -37.35
CA ASN A 541 1.84 -21.64 -38.34
C ASN A 541 2.29 -22.04 -39.74
N LEU A 542 1.38 -22.63 -40.51
CA LEU A 542 1.63 -22.99 -41.90
C LEU A 542 1.30 -21.80 -42.82
N PRO A 543 2.20 -21.40 -43.74
CA PRO A 543 1.99 -20.27 -44.63
C PRO A 543 0.65 -20.28 -45.37
N ASP A 544 0.22 -21.44 -45.86
CA ASP A 544 -1.00 -21.56 -46.68
C ASP A 544 -2.18 -22.18 -45.91
N ALA A 545 -1.91 -23.04 -44.93
CA ALA A 545 -2.94 -23.75 -44.16
C ALA A 545 -3.24 -23.18 -42.75
N GLY A 546 -2.50 -22.16 -42.31
CA GLY A 546 -2.64 -21.50 -41.01
C GLY A 546 -2.16 -22.35 -39.82
N TRP A 547 -2.59 -21.99 -38.60
CA TRP A 547 -2.17 -22.68 -37.38
C TRP A 547 -2.68 -24.12 -37.29
N VAL A 548 -1.77 -25.06 -37.05
CA VAL A 548 -2.04 -26.49 -36.82
C VAL A 548 -1.43 -26.96 -35.51
N GLN A 549 -2.00 -28.01 -34.93
CA GLN A 549 -1.46 -28.68 -33.75
C GLN A 549 -0.74 -29.97 -34.17
N LEU A 550 0.47 -30.19 -33.65
CA LEU A 550 1.22 -31.42 -33.89
C LEU A 550 1.00 -32.43 -32.76
N ASP A 551 1.07 -33.71 -33.09
CA ASP A 551 1.26 -34.77 -32.08
C ASP A 551 2.74 -34.82 -31.69
N GLN A 552 3.09 -34.15 -30.60
CA GLN A 552 4.48 -34.00 -30.14
C GLN A 552 5.18 -35.34 -29.97
N LYS A 553 4.46 -36.34 -29.44
CA LYS A 553 5.05 -37.65 -29.20
C LYS A 553 5.35 -38.33 -30.54
N ALA A 554 4.41 -38.31 -31.48
CA ALA A 554 4.63 -38.88 -32.81
C ALA A 554 5.74 -38.16 -33.58
N VAL A 555 5.88 -36.84 -33.43
CA VAL A 555 6.96 -36.06 -34.04
C VAL A 555 8.32 -36.45 -33.45
N GLN A 556 8.42 -36.53 -32.13
CA GLN A 556 9.64 -36.95 -31.45
C GLN A 556 10.03 -38.38 -31.82
N ASP A 557 9.07 -39.31 -31.75
CA ASP A 557 9.29 -40.73 -32.08
C ASP A 557 9.82 -40.88 -33.52
N ALA A 558 9.29 -40.08 -34.46
CA ALA A 558 9.72 -40.06 -35.85
C ALA A 558 11.09 -39.41 -36.05
N GLN A 559 11.41 -38.33 -35.31
CA GLN A 559 12.73 -37.70 -35.36
C GLN A 559 13.82 -38.64 -34.84
N GLU A 560 13.55 -39.36 -33.75
CA GLU A 560 14.46 -40.38 -33.21
C GLU A 560 14.73 -41.48 -34.24
N ALA A 561 13.69 -42.01 -34.89
CA ALA A 561 13.86 -43.04 -35.91
C ALA A 561 14.65 -42.57 -37.14
N MET A 562 14.51 -41.32 -37.56
CA MET A 562 15.32 -40.75 -38.64
C MET A 562 16.77 -40.50 -38.20
N ALA A 563 16.97 -40.07 -36.94
CA ALA A 563 18.30 -39.87 -36.39
C ALA A 563 19.09 -41.18 -36.24
N ASP A 564 18.42 -42.27 -35.85
CA ASP A 564 19.03 -43.62 -35.79
C ASP A 564 19.49 -44.10 -37.17
N LEU A 565 18.83 -43.64 -38.24
CA LEU A 565 19.23 -43.83 -39.64
C LEU A 565 20.34 -42.86 -40.11
N GLY A 566 20.83 -41.99 -39.24
CA GLY A 566 21.80 -40.95 -39.59
C GLY A 566 21.24 -39.81 -40.45
N LEU A 567 19.90 -39.63 -40.47
CA LEU A 567 19.22 -38.58 -41.23
C LEU A 567 18.86 -37.39 -40.33
N ASP A 568 19.13 -36.18 -40.85
CA ASP A 568 18.76 -34.93 -40.19
C ASP A 568 17.33 -34.51 -40.57
N GLY A 569 16.40 -34.61 -39.60
CA GLY A 569 15.05 -34.05 -39.68
C GLY A 569 14.02 -34.88 -40.46
N LEU A 570 12.78 -34.39 -40.51
CA LEU A 570 11.64 -35.07 -41.15
C LEU A 570 11.39 -34.52 -42.57
N SER A 571 12.08 -35.06 -43.57
CA SER A 571 11.96 -34.61 -44.97
C SER A 571 10.86 -35.35 -45.74
N ALA A 572 9.99 -34.62 -46.43
CA ALA A 572 9.06 -35.19 -47.41
C ALA A 572 9.74 -35.63 -48.72
N VAL A 573 10.94 -35.11 -48.99
CA VAL A 573 11.78 -35.54 -50.12
C VAL A 573 12.47 -36.84 -49.76
N GLU A 574 12.44 -37.79 -50.70
CA GLU A 574 13.10 -39.10 -50.57
C GLU A 574 14.60 -38.96 -50.29
N GLN A 575 15.06 -39.62 -49.22
CA GLN A 575 16.45 -39.64 -48.80
C GLN A 575 16.99 -41.07 -48.92
N LYS A 576 18.08 -41.20 -49.68
CA LYS A 576 18.75 -42.48 -49.91
C LYS A 576 19.87 -42.69 -48.89
N ILE A 577 19.82 -43.82 -48.19
CA ILE A 577 20.77 -44.22 -47.16
C ILE A 577 21.32 -45.63 -47.43
N GLY A 578 22.47 -45.95 -46.84
CA GLY A 578 23.05 -47.29 -46.89
C GLY A 578 22.32 -48.26 -45.96
N ILE A 579 22.35 -49.56 -46.29
CA ILE A 579 21.67 -50.58 -45.47
C ILE A 579 22.32 -50.74 -44.09
N GLU A 580 23.62 -50.46 -43.98
CA GLU A 580 24.39 -50.43 -42.74
C GLU A 580 23.83 -49.43 -41.73
N GLN A 581 23.27 -48.32 -42.20
CA GLN A 581 22.63 -47.31 -41.33
C GLN A 581 21.28 -47.82 -40.79
N ALA A 582 20.56 -48.63 -41.57
CA ALA A 582 19.32 -49.27 -41.14
C ALA A 582 19.53 -50.45 -40.19
N ALA A 583 20.72 -51.07 -40.17
CA ALA A 583 21.06 -52.12 -39.22
C ALA A 583 21.16 -51.61 -37.76
N HIS A 584 21.23 -50.30 -37.56
CA HIS A 584 21.16 -49.67 -36.23
C HIS A 584 19.74 -49.55 -35.67
N LEU A 585 18.70 -49.72 -36.51
CA LEU A 585 17.33 -49.75 -36.04
C LEU A 585 16.99 -51.11 -35.41
N ASP A 586 16.47 -51.11 -34.19
CA ASP A 586 15.88 -52.29 -33.58
C ASP A 586 14.45 -52.55 -34.10
N GLN A 587 13.83 -53.65 -33.63
CA GLN A 587 12.47 -54.00 -34.02
C GLN A 587 11.45 -52.90 -33.66
N ASP A 588 11.70 -52.16 -32.58
CA ASP A 588 10.85 -51.06 -32.13
C ASP A 588 11.00 -49.83 -33.05
N GLY A 589 12.21 -49.53 -33.53
CA GLY A 589 12.49 -48.49 -34.52
C GLY A 589 11.84 -48.77 -35.87
N LEU A 590 11.93 -50.01 -36.36
CA LEU A 590 11.26 -50.43 -37.61
C LEU A 590 9.73 -50.46 -37.50
N ALA A 591 9.17 -50.59 -36.30
CA ALA A 591 7.73 -50.52 -36.07
C ALA A 591 7.15 -49.10 -36.20
N LYS A 592 8.00 -48.06 -36.17
CA LYS A 592 7.61 -46.66 -36.34
C LYS A 592 7.31 -46.30 -37.81
N PHE A 593 7.70 -47.15 -38.77
CA PHE A 593 7.43 -46.98 -40.20
C PHE A 593 6.04 -47.49 -40.59
N VAL A 594 5.44 -46.87 -41.60
CA VAL A 594 4.17 -47.31 -42.17
C VAL A 594 4.36 -48.70 -42.80
N PRO A 595 3.52 -49.69 -42.47
CA PRO A 595 3.60 -51.01 -43.08
C PRO A 595 3.49 -50.93 -44.60
N SER A 596 4.51 -51.41 -45.31
CA SER A 596 4.57 -51.48 -46.76
C SER A 596 5.31 -52.75 -47.21
N GLU A 597 5.17 -53.14 -48.47
CA GLU A 597 5.86 -54.30 -49.03
C GLU A 597 7.39 -54.10 -48.98
N GLU A 598 7.84 -52.87 -49.20
CA GLU A 598 9.24 -52.46 -49.16
C GLU A 598 9.83 -52.52 -47.74
N LEU A 599 9.03 -52.21 -46.71
CA LEU A 599 9.45 -52.34 -45.31
C LEU A 599 9.63 -53.80 -44.89
N GLU A 600 8.76 -54.70 -45.35
CA GLU A 600 8.89 -56.15 -45.08
C GLU A 600 10.10 -56.75 -45.82
N GLN A 601 10.38 -56.30 -47.04
CA GLN A 601 11.61 -56.67 -47.75
C GLN A 601 12.87 -56.18 -47.03
N LEU A 602 12.84 -54.97 -46.46
CA LEU A 602 13.93 -54.45 -45.65
C LEU A 602 14.16 -55.29 -44.39
N ARG A 603 13.08 -55.67 -43.67
CA ARG A 603 13.16 -56.52 -42.47
C ARG A 603 13.86 -57.84 -42.76
N GLY A 604 13.42 -58.57 -43.79
CA GLY A 604 14.03 -59.85 -44.16
C GLY A 604 15.52 -59.73 -44.54
N ARG A 605 15.93 -58.58 -45.08
CA ARG A 605 17.32 -58.33 -45.45
C ARG A 605 18.20 -57.91 -44.28
N LEU A 606 17.65 -57.17 -43.31
CA LEU A 606 18.34 -56.89 -42.06
C LEU A 606 18.56 -58.17 -41.25
N ASP A 607 17.64 -59.14 -41.31
CA ASP A 607 17.82 -60.47 -40.71
C ASP A 607 18.98 -61.27 -41.36
N GLU A 608 19.25 -61.05 -42.65
CA GLU A 608 20.33 -61.71 -43.41
C GLU A 608 21.65 -60.91 -43.45
N PHE A 609 21.69 -59.71 -42.89
CA PHE A 609 22.85 -58.81 -42.99
C PHE A 609 23.93 -59.18 -41.96
N GLU A 610 25.06 -59.73 -42.43
CA GLU A 610 26.18 -60.17 -41.58
C GLU A 610 27.16 -59.03 -41.18
N GLY A 611 26.86 -57.78 -41.55
CA GLY A 611 27.72 -56.62 -41.28
C GLY A 611 28.70 -56.30 -42.42
N VAL A 612 29.53 -55.26 -42.24
CA VAL A 612 30.57 -54.89 -43.21
C VAL A 612 31.76 -55.85 -43.04
N GLU A 613 32.26 -56.43 -44.13
CA GLU A 613 33.44 -57.30 -44.10
C GLU A 613 34.66 -56.54 -43.54
N SER A 614 35.22 -57.03 -42.42
CA SER A 614 36.45 -56.49 -41.84
C SER A 614 37.62 -56.76 -42.78
N THR A 615 38.30 -55.70 -43.22
CA THR A 615 39.52 -55.82 -44.02
C THR A 615 40.73 -55.90 -43.09
N ASP A 616 41.47 -57.00 -43.12
CA ASP A 616 42.70 -57.15 -42.34
C ASP A 616 43.78 -56.13 -42.76
N LEU A 617 44.53 -55.61 -41.79
CA LEU A 617 45.61 -54.67 -42.04
C LEU A 617 46.70 -55.32 -42.92
N PRO A 618 47.17 -54.69 -44.01
CA PRO A 618 48.25 -55.25 -44.82
C PRO A 618 49.55 -55.44 -44.01
N ASP A 619 50.20 -56.60 -44.16
CA ASP A 619 51.37 -57.05 -43.38
C ASP A 619 52.57 -56.07 -43.31
N GLY A 620 52.63 -55.05 -44.18
CA GLY A 620 53.70 -54.07 -44.25
C GLY A 620 53.54 -52.80 -43.40
N ILE A 621 52.42 -52.64 -42.67
CA ILE A 621 52.13 -51.42 -41.90
C ILE A 621 52.48 -51.63 -40.41
N CYS A 622 53.58 -51.02 -39.95
CA CYS A 622 53.93 -50.90 -38.53
C CYS A 622 53.65 -49.48 -38.04
N ALA A 623 52.40 -49.16 -37.75
CA ALA A 623 51.98 -47.91 -37.13
C ALA A 623 51.04 -48.18 -35.93
N GLU A 624 51.09 -47.34 -34.90
CA GLU A 624 50.12 -47.36 -33.80
C GLU A 624 48.81 -46.74 -34.30
N MET A 625 47.84 -47.60 -34.62
CA MET A 625 46.55 -47.19 -35.17
C MET A 625 45.54 -46.97 -34.04
N ARG A 626 44.74 -45.91 -34.15
CA ARG A 626 43.62 -45.64 -33.23
C ARG A 626 42.47 -46.62 -33.53
N PRO A 627 41.58 -46.91 -32.57
CA PRO A 627 40.51 -47.92 -32.73
C PRO A 627 39.68 -47.77 -34.02
N TYR A 628 39.22 -46.55 -34.34
CA TYR A 628 38.46 -46.30 -35.58
C TYR A 628 39.24 -46.54 -36.88
N GLN A 629 40.57 -46.67 -36.82
CA GLN A 629 41.42 -47.00 -37.98
C GLN A 629 41.66 -48.51 -38.12
N LEU A 630 41.28 -49.30 -37.11
CA LEU A 630 41.26 -50.76 -37.12
C LEU A 630 39.86 -51.28 -37.46
N ASP A 631 38.82 -50.55 -37.02
CA ASP A 631 37.42 -50.97 -37.14
C ASP A 631 36.82 -50.72 -38.54
N GLY A 632 37.45 -49.84 -39.36
CA GLY A 632 36.98 -49.48 -40.70
C GLY A 632 36.20 -48.18 -40.75
#